data_AF-A0A7R9WDZ9-F1
#
_entry.id   AF-A0A7R9WDZ9-F1
#
_cell.length_a   1.000
_cell.length_b   1.000
_cell.length_c   1.000
_cell.angle_alpha   90.00
_cell.angle_beta   90.00
_cell.angle_gamma   90.00
#
_symmetry.space_group_name_H-M   'P 1'
#
loop_
_entity.id
_entity.type
_entity.pdbx_description
1 polymer ?
#
loop_
_entity_poly.entity_id
_entity_poly.type
_entity_poly.pdbx_seq_one_letter_code
_entity_poly.pdbx_strand_id
1 'polypeptide(L)'
;ADVDALAAATSPEDSLGDMIRTSEFMTHPIFSVNRSETQMLRYLHKLQSRDISLTTSMMPLGSCTMKLNATSEMQPITWPEFANVPPFVPGDQPAGYIDLINSLHEMLCEITGF
;
A
#
# COMPACT_ATOMS: atom_id res chain seq x y z
N ALA A 1 22.98 5.27 28.76
CA ALA A 1 24.15 4.75 28.05
C ALA A 1 24.21 5.49 26.72
N ASP A 2 25.37 6.05 26.39
CA ASP A 2 25.58 6.86 25.20
C ASP A 2 25.39 5.99 23.94
N VAL A 3 24.31 6.27 23.20
CA VAL A 3 23.89 5.49 22.03
C VAL A 3 24.90 5.65 20.90
N ASP A 4 25.58 6.81 20.83
CA ASP A 4 26.61 7.10 19.85
C ASP A 4 27.90 6.33 20.14
N ALA A 5 28.22 6.11 21.42
CA ALA A 5 29.33 5.26 21.83
C ALA A 5 29.09 3.77 21.54
N LEU A 6 27.84 3.30 21.62
CA LEU A 6 27.48 1.93 21.23
C LEU A 6 27.54 1.73 19.71
N ALA A 7 27.10 2.72 18.94
CA ALA A 7 27.14 2.70 17.48
C ALA A 7 28.59 2.75 16.94
N ALA A 8 29.49 3.48 17.60
CA ALA A 8 30.91 3.52 17.23
C ALA A 8 31.68 2.23 17.56
N ALA A 9 31.18 1.42 18.51
CA ALA A 9 31.80 0.15 18.92
C ALA A 9 31.32 -1.07 18.11
N THR A 10 30.33 -0.91 17.22
CA THR A 10 29.81 -1.98 16.38
C THR A 10 30.18 -1.72 14.92
N SER A 11 31.19 -2.43 14.41
CA SER A 11 31.35 -2.59 12.97
C SER A 11 30.09 -3.30 12.44
N PRO A 12 29.44 -2.83 11.35
CA PRO A 12 28.21 -3.44 10.85
C PRO A 12 28.37 -4.92 10.49
N GLU A 13 29.61 -5.37 10.28
CA GLU A 13 29.99 -6.74 9.94
C GLU A 13 30.05 -7.68 11.16
N ASP A 14 30.26 -7.16 12.36
CA ASP A 14 30.43 -7.97 13.59
C ASP A 14 29.10 -8.27 14.32
N SER A 15 27.99 -7.62 13.95
CA SER A 15 26.73 -7.69 14.72
C SER A 15 25.74 -8.77 14.26
N LEU A 16 25.89 -9.33 13.07
CA LEU A 16 24.86 -10.19 12.44
C LEU A 16 25.25 -11.66 12.32
N GLY A 17 26.54 -11.99 12.46
CA GLY A 17 27.05 -13.37 12.42
C GLY A 17 26.49 -14.18 11.24
N ASP A 18 25.99 -15.38 11.54
CA ASP A 18 25.41 -16.31 10.54
C ASP A 18 24.06 -15.86 9.95
N MET A 19 23.53 -14.69 10.33
CA MET A 19 22.27 -14.17 9.78
C MET A 19 22.45 -13.31 8.52
N ILE A 20 23.69 -13.09 8.07
CA ILE A 20 23.95 -12.36 6.82
C ILE A 20 23.46 -13.21 5.64
N ARG A 21 22.56 -12.65 4.84
CA ARG A 21 22.07 -13.31 3.62
C ARG A 21 23.20 -13.44 2.61
N THR A 22 23.50 -14.67 2.21
CA THR A 22 24.50 -15.00 1.19
C THR A 22 23.88 -15.39 -0.16
N SER A 23 22.58 -15.70 -0.20
CA SER A 23 21.89 -16.11 -1.41
C SER A 23 21.54 -14.93 -2.31
N GLU A 24 21.73 -15.11 -3.63
CA GLU A 24 21.25 -14.16 -4.64
C GLU A 24 19.72 -14.03 -4.62
N PHE A 25 19.22 -12.89 -5.07
CA PHE A 25 17.78 -12.60 -5.17
C PHE A 25 17.51 -11.68 -6.35
N MET A 26 16.25 -11.66 -6.80
CA MET A 26 15.83 -10.82 -7.94
C MET A 26 16.72 -11.04 -9.19
N THR A 27 17.18 -12.28 -9.40
CA THR A 27 18.11 -12.63 -10.48
C THR A 27 17.46 -12.62 -11.86
N HIS A 28 16.13 -12.73 -11.92
CA HIS A 28 15.40 -12.64 -13.18
C HIS A 28 15.58 -11.25 -13.81
N PRO A 29 15.85 -11.14 -15.12
CA PRO A 29 16.14 -9.86 -15.78
C PRO A 29 15.09 -8.77 -15.56
N ILE A 30 13.83 -9.14 -15.29
CA ILE A 30 12.76 -8.17 -15.06
C ILE A 30 13.06 -7.19 -13.91
N PHE A 31 13.82 -7.62 -12.90
CA PHE A 31 14.18 -6.80 -11.75
C PHE A 31 15.36 -5.84 -12.03
N SER A 32 16.02 -5.96 -13.19
CA SER A 32 17.17 -5.12 -13.57
C SER A 32 16.98 -4.32 -14.86
N VAL A 33 16.00 -4.67 -15.70
CA VAL A 33 15.76 -4.03 -17.01
C VAL A 33 15.08 -2.64 -16.90
N ASN A 34 14.19 -2.43 -15.92
CA ASN A 34 13.42 -1.19 -15.77
C ASN A 34 13.92 -0.37 -14.57
N ARG A 35 15.05 0.35 -14.72
CA ARG A 35 15.67 1.10 -13.61
C ARG A 35 15.43 2.61 -13.63
N SER A 36 15.14 3.19 -14.80
CA SER A 36 14.71 4.58 -14.86
C SER A 36 13.20 4.71 -14.72
N GLU A 37 12.75 5.85 -14.20
CA GLU A 37 11.32 6.17 -14.11
C GLU A 37 10.62 6.04 -15.48
N THR A 38 11.25 6.55 -16.54
CA THR A 38 10.70 6.43 -17.90
C THR A 38 10.59 4.98 -18.39
N GLN A 39 11.57 4.11 -18.06
CA GLN A 39 11.47 2.68 -18.38
C GLN A 39 10.32 2.03 -17.61
N MET A 40 10.19 2.34 -16.31
CA MET A 40 9.12 1.81 -15.48
C MET A 40 7.74 2.27 -15.97
N LEU A 41 7.56 3.55 -16.29
CA LEU A 41 6.33 4.10 -16.85
C LEU A 41 5.91 3.37 -18.14
N ARG A 42 6.85 3.18 -19.08
CA ARG A 42 6.58 2.43 -20.32
C ARG A 42 6.21 0.98 -20.05
N TYR A 43 6.88 0.35 -19.08
CA TYR A 43 6.62 -1.03 -18.70
C TYR A 43 5.22 -1.18 -18.09
N LEU A 44 4.85 -0.33 -17.13
CA LEU A 44 3.51 -0.31 -16.51
C LEU A 44 2.42 -0.07 -17.55
N HIS A 45 2.57 0.93 -18.43
CA HIS A 45 1.62 1.20 -19.49
C HIS A 45 1.45 0.01 -20.46
N LYS A 46 2.56 -0.67 -20.82
CA LYS A 46 2.53 -1.88 -21.66
C LYS A 46 1.76 -3.02 -21.01
N LEU A 47 1.85 -3.18 -19.69
CA LEU A 47 1.06 -4.19 -18.97
C LEU A 47 -0.41 -3.79 -18.91
N GLN A 48 -0.70 -2.55 -18.50
CA GLN A 48 -2.05 -2.01 -18.43
C GLN A 48 -2.80 -2.15 -19.76
N SER A 49 -2.13 -1.90 -20.90
CA SER A 49 -2.77 -1.99 -22.22
C SER A 49 -3.20 -3.40 -22.63
N ARG A 50 -2.76 -4.44 -21.91
CA ARG A 50 -3.15 -5.83 -22.16
C ARG A 50 -4.40 -6.24 -21.39
N ASP A 51 -4.80 -5.45 -20.41
CA ASP A 51 -5.92 -5.75 -19.52
C ASP A 51 -7.17 -4.98 -19.95
N ILE A 52 -8.29 -5.67 -20.11
CA ILE A 52 -9.60 -5.03 -20.27
C ILE A 52 -10.08 -4.64 -18.88
N SER A 53 -10.37 -3.35 -18.69
CA SER A 53 -10.87 -2.80 -17.43
C SER A 53 -12.15 -1.99 -17.64
N LEU A 54 -12.74 -1.52 -16.54
CA LEU A 54 -13.92 -0.63 -16.54
C LEU A 54 -13.68 0.71 -17.26
N THR A 55 -12.42 1.10 -17.52
CA THR A 55 -12.12 2.29 -18.34
C THR A 55 -12.40 2.07 -19.83
N THR A 56 -12.52 0.81 -20.27
CA THR A 56 -12.61 0.44 -21.68
C THR A 56 -14.01 -0.03 -22.06
N SER A 57 -14.60 -0.91 -21.25
CA SER A 57 -15.91 -1.48 -21.54
C SER A 57 -16.61 -1.96 -20.28
N MET A 58 -17.91 -2.21 -20.40
CA MET A 58 -18.67 -2.93 -19.37
C MET A 58 -18.07 -4.33 -19.14
N MET A 59 -17.97 -4.74 -17.87
CA MET A 59 -17.59 -6.09 -17.45
C MET A 59 -18.75 -6.75 -16.70
N PRO A 60 -19.69 -7.44 -17.39
CA PRO A 60 -20.93 -7.94 -16.79
C PRO A 60 -20.71 -9.28 -16.06
N LEU A 61 -19.83 -9.29 -15.06
CA LEU A 61 -19.55 -10.45 -14.24
C LEU A 61 -20.65 -10.60 -13.17
N GLY A 62 -21.43 -11.67 -13.28
CA GLY A 62 -22.50 -11.98 -12.33
C GLY A 62 -21.96 -12.07 -10.90
N SER A 63 -22.72 -11.55 -9.93
CA SER A 63 -22.36 -11.49 -8.49
C SER A 63 -21.19 -10.55 -8.12
N CYS A 64 -20.45 -9.99 -9.06
CA CYS A 64 -19.29 -9.13 -8.77
C CYS A 64 -19.63 -7.65 -8.53
N THR A 65 -20.83 -7.21 -8.92
CA THR A 65 -21.27 -5.80 -8.79
C THR A 65 -20.23 -4.81 -9.34
N MET A 66 -19.77 -5.01 -10.58
CA MET A 66 -18.78 -4.17 -11.26
C MET A 66 -19.36 -2.78 -11.60
N LYS A 67 -19.54 -1.95 -10.58
CA LYS A 67 -20.09 -0.57 -10.64
C LYS A 67 -18.98 0.47 -10.78
N LEU A 68 -19.38 1.75 -10.85
CA LEU A 68 -18.46 2.87 -10.83
C LEU A 68 -17.66 2.90 -9.52
N ASN A 69 -16.34 3.07 -9.63
CA ASN A 69 -15.46 3.49 -8.55
C ASN A 69 -15.13 4.97 -8.80
N ALA A 70 -15.81 5.91 -8.14
CA ALA A 70 -15.70 7.31 -8.51
C ALA A 70 -14.36 7.91 -8.07
N THR A 71 -13.77 8.82 -8.87
CA THR A 71 -12.50 9.48 -8.52
C THR A 71 -12.57 10.20 -7.17
N SER A 72 -13.70 10.85 -6.88
CA SER A 72 -13.91 11.55 -5.59
C SER A 72 -13.91 10.60 -4.39
N GLU A 73 -14.34 9.34 -4.56
CA GLU A 73 -14.33 8.30 -3.53
C GLU A 73 -12.93 7.70 -3.35
N MET A 74 -12.15 7.62 -4.43
CA MET A 74 -10.80 7.05 -4.42
C MET A 74 -9.72 8.02 -3.94
N GLN A 75 -9.91 9.33 -4.11
CA GLN A 75 -8.88 10.32 -3.76
C GLN A 75 -8.43 10.28 -2.28
N PRO A 76 -9.33 10.13 -1.28
CA PRO A 76 -8.93 10.17 0.12
C PRO A 76 -8.02 9.02 0.58
N ILE A 77 -8.03 7.88 -0.10
CA ILE A 77 -7.30 6.68 0.35
C ILE A 77 -5.77 6.87 0.37
N THR A 78 -5.26 7.86 -0.36
CA THR A 78 -3.82 8.19 -0.43
C THR A 78 -3.44 9.42 0.38
N TRP A 79 -4.39 10.07 1.05
CA TRP A 79 -4.07 11.18 1.95
C TRP A 79 -3.23 10.67 3.13
N PRO A 80 -2.16 11.37 3.53
CA PRO A 80 -1.30 10.93 4.64
C PRO A 80 -2.06 10.64 5.94
N GLU A 81 -3.12 11.40 6.21
CA GLU A 81 -4.01 11.25 7.37
C GLU A 81 -4.76 9.91 7.40
N PHE A 82 -4.91 9.25 6.24
CA PHE A 82 -5.42 7.88 6.12
C PHE A 82 -4.28 6.88 5.89
N ALA A 83 -3.44 7.09 4.89
CA ALA A 83 -2.47 6.09 4.42
C ALA A 83 -1.27 5.86 5.36
N ASN A 84 -0.91 6.86 6.18
CA ASN A 84 0.31 6.83 6.99
C ASN A 84 0.04 6.74 8.51
N VAL A 85 -1.12 6.21 8.90
CA VAL A 85 -1.45 5.97 10.32
C VAL A 85 -1.17 4.51 10.67
N PRO A 86 -0.21 4.23 11.58
CA PRO A 86 0.01 2.87 12.06
C PRO A 86 -1.25 2.32 12.77
N PRO A 87 -1.56 1.02 12.64
CA PRO A 87 -2.79 0.45 13.19
C PRO A 87 -2.84 0.44 14.74
N PHE A 88 -1.69 0.57 15.41
CA PHE A 88 -1.58 0.51 16.87
C PHE A 88 -1.11 1.84 17.49
N VAL A 89 -1.49 2.96 16.89
CA VAL A 89 -1.28 4.28 17.51
C VAL A 89 -2.08 4.40 18.82
N PRO A 90 -1.59 5.19 19.79
CA PRO A 90 -2.37 5.60 20.96
C PRO A 90 -3.76 6.12 20.57
N GLY A 91 -4.78 5.82 21.38
CA GLY A 91 -6.19 5.99 21.03
C GLY A 91 -6.66 7.44 20.82
N ASP A 92 -5.86 8.42 21.20
CA ASP A 92 -6.09 9.85 20.97
C ASP A 92 -5.63 10.33 19.58
N GLN A 93 -4.78 9.57 18.89
CA GLN A 93 -4.23 9.94 17.57
C GLN A 93 -5.18 9.70 16.39
N PRO A 94 -5.99 8.62 16.34
CA PRO A 94 -6.84 8.32 15.19
C PRO A 94 -8.28 8.87 15.36
N ALA A 95 -8.46 10.05 15.94
CA ALA A 95 -9.80 10.62 16.18
C ALA A 95 -10.67 10.68 14.91
N GLY A 96 -10.10 11.13 13.78
CA GLY A 96 -10.84 11.18 12.51
C GLY A 96 -11.24 9.81 11.95
N TYR A 97 -10.45 8.76 12.23
CA TYR A 97 -10.81 7.38 11.88
C TYR A 97 -12.00 6.88 12.72
N ILE A 98 -12.01 7.21 14.02
CA ILE A 98 -13.12 6.85 14.92
C ILE A 98 -14.42 7.49 14.43
N ASP A 99 -14.38 8.79 14.09
CA ASP A 99 -15.55 9.50 13.56
C ASP A 99 -16.04 8.89 12.23
N LEU A 100 -15.11 8.55 11.32
CA LEU A 100 -15.42 7.89 10.06
C LEU A 100 -16.10 6.51 10.28
N ILE A 101 -15.54 5.69 11.18
CA ILE A 101 -16.05 4.36 11.48
C ILE A 101 -17.46 4.44 12.08
N ASN A 102 -17.67 5.34 13.05
CA ASN A 102 -18.98 5.52 13.67
C ASN A 102 -20.03 5.99 12.65
N SER A 103 -19.69 6.98 11.82
CA SER A 103 -20.58 7.47 10.76
C SER A 103 -20.94 6.37 9.77
N LEU A 104 -19.96 5.56 9.35
CA LEU A 104 -20.18 4.44 8.44
C LEU A 104 -21.02 3.34 9.08
N HIS A 105 -20.78 3.05 10.35
CA HIS A 105 -21.57 2.09 11.12
C HIS A 105 -23.05 2.48 11.13
N GLU A 106 -23.37 3.72 11.50
CA GLU A 106 -24.75 4.22 11.52
C GLU A 106 -25.43 4.11 10.16
N MET A 107 -24.75 4.51 9.08
CA MET A 107 -25.28 4.39 7.72
C MET A 107 -25.55 2.94 7.32
N LEU A 108 -24.67 2.00 7.68
CA LEU A 108 -24.84 0.59 7.36
C LEU A 108 -25.94 -0.07 8.19
N CYS A 109 -26.08 0.29 9.47
CA CYS A 109 -27.18 -0.12 10.33
C CYS A 109 -28.53 0.32 9.74
N GLU A 110 -28.66 1.57 9.31
CA GLU A 110 -29.88 2.07 8.66
C GLU A 110 -30.20 1.32 7.36
N ILE A 111 -29.19 1.00 6.54
CA ILE A 111 -29.39 0.26 5.27
C ILE A 111 -29.81 -1.19 5.51
N THR A 112 -29.28 -1.83 6.55
CA THR A 112 -29.44 -3.28 6.78
C THR A 112 -30.51 -3.62 7.83
N GLY A 113 -30.89 -2.67 8.67
CA GLY A 113 -31.82 -2.87 9.79
C GLY A 113 -31.22 -3.60 11.00
N PHE A 114 -29.88 -3.62 11.14
CA PHE A 114 -29.17 -4.17 12.30
C PHE A 114 -28.76 -3.11 13.30
#